data_AF-A0A7X8EDL0-F1
#
_entry.id   AF-A0A7X8EDL0-F1
#
_cell.length_a   1.000
_cell.length_b   1.000
_cell.length_c   1.000
_cell.angle_alpha   90.00
_cell.angle_beta   90.00
_cell.angle_gamma   90.00
#
_symmetry.space_group_name_H-M   'P 1'
#
loop_
_entity.id
_entity.type
_entity.pdbx_description
1 polymer ?
#
loop_
_entity_poly.entity_id
_entity_poly.type
_entity_poly.pdbx_seq_one_letter_code
_entity_poly.pdbx_strand_id
1 'polypeptide(L)'
;MTALIILPVIFTLISCTSVKTFERRAQEIIPDPIAYLTDRGLPAYPSSDISLFNTGQEWNAHTLKRIAEAKEYILVTVFLGNIHEVSYEVWDALAEKVKEGVEVYVLLDSSSYFQLTPYTQYVVPAAFNYARDIGLKIAEYNPMSVSHAAFLPLLLDRDHRKIWIFDGEYLAIGGINLNEASLMIPPETGNIDSMVEIQSPRAIEALIDSFVRTWQRYSVQAIDRASFSVPPKDDLPKTVYVSDHYVFDSDSVTDLFDALILGAQKEVWMIQGYSFLTKELINRIKEATGRGVKVNIVLSENAVKVHYEKAAFYGMADLIDAGATLYLFDGPHHAFLHLKLMVTDGRYSLFGSANYNLRSQFLSREISFLFDDEAIAEKALEHVSFIIDHSRIVDREEAKTHRRPDNLFFNFLMQFIG
;
A
#
# COMPACT_ATOMS: atom_id res chain seq x y z
N MET A 1 33.77 7.87 -3.44
CA MET A 1 34.29 6.74 -4.25
C MET A 1 33.76 5.38 -3.74
N THR A 2 32.55 5.35 -3.18
CA THR A 2 31.95 4.18 -2.50
C THR A 2 30.61 3.76 -3.11
N ALA A 3 30.15 4.43 -4.17
CA ALA A 3 28.88 4.15 -4.85
C ALA A 3 28.99 3.06 -5.95
N LEU A 4 30.21 2.65 -6.33
CA LEU A 4 30.42 1.71 -7.44
C LEU A 4 30.35 0.23 -7.06
N ILE A 5 30.31 -0.12 -5.77
CA ILE A 5 30.35 -1.52 -5.32
C ILE A 5 28.94 -2.10 -5.09
N ILE A 6 27.90 -1.27 -5.05
CA ILE A 6 26.51 -1.74 -4.86
C ILE A 6 25.89 -2.25 -6.17
N LEU A 7 26.27 -1.68 -7.33
CA LEU A 7 25.71 -2.05 -8.63
C LEU A 7 25.98 -3.51 -9.07
N PRO A 8 27.18 -4.09 -8.90
CA PRO A 8 27.47 -5.44 -9.40
C PRO A 8 26.79 -6.55 -8.57
N VAL A 9 26.51 -6.30 -7.29
CA VAL A 9 25.90 -7.30 -6.39
C VAL A 9 24.41 -7.48 -6.69
N ILE A 10 23.73 -6.41 -7.13
CA ILE A 10 22.34 -6.50 -7.62
C ILE A 10 22.28 -7.34 -8.90
N PHE A 11 23.29 -7.24 -9.78
CA PHE A 11 23.35 -8.02 -11.03
C PHE A 11 23.75 -9.49 -10.83
N THR A 12 24.61 -9.83 -9.85
CA THR A 12 25.02 -11.22 -9.62
C THR A 12 23.94 -12.07 -8.95
N LEU A 13 22.93 -11.44 -8.33
CA LEU A 13 21.79 -12.13 -7.72
C LEU A 13 20.63 -12.41 -8.70
N ILE A 14 20.74 -11.91 -9.95
CA ILE A 14 19.91 -12.34 -11.09
C ILE A 14 20.59 -13.54 -11.80
N SER A 15 21.42 -14.31 -11.09
CA SER A 15 22.01 -15.53 -11.63
C SER A 15 21.06 -16.72 -11.49
N CYS A 16 20.42 -17.04 -12.62
CA CYS A 16 20.00 -18.34 -13.15
C CYS A 16 19.14 -19.33 -12.32
N THR A 17 18.77 -19.08 -11.07
CA THR A 17 17.92 -20.04 -10.31
C THR A 17 16.81 -19.45 -9.44
N SER A 18 16.82 -18.15 -9.16
CA SER A 18 15.71 -17.45 -8.44
C SER A 18 14.83 -16.61 -9.35
N VAL A 19 15.15 -16.57 -10.65
CA VAL A 19 14.16 -16.31 -11.68
C VAL A 19 13.26 -17.55 -11.70
N LYS A 20 12.32 -17.65 -10.74
CA LYS A 20 11.00 -18.18 -11.11
C LYS A 20 10.69 -17.41 -12.38
N THR A 21 10.61 -18.15 -13.47
CA THR A 21 10.57 -17.66 -14.83
C THR A 21 9.82 -16.31 -14.83
N PHE A 22 10.43 -15.23 -15.33
CA PHE A 22 9.67 -14.13 -15.92
C PHE A 22 8.91 -14.74 -17.10
N GLU A 23 8.02 -15.67 -16.82
CA GLU A 23 7.09 -16.26 -17.75
C GLU A 23 6.20 -15.09 -18.08
N ARG A 24 6.38 -14.60 -19.30
CA ARG A 24 5.37 -13.83 -20.01
C ARG A 24 4.07 -14.64 -19.85
N ARG A 25 3.27 -14.33 -18.83
CA ARG A 25 1.91 -14.86 -18.70
C ARG A 25 1.26 -14.60 -20.06
N ALA A 26 0.76 -15.68 -20.66
CA ALA A 26 0.23 -15.61 -22.01
C ALA A 26 -0.84 -14.51 -22.08
N GLN A 27 -0.89 -13.82 -23.22
CA GLN A 27 -1.82 -12.74 -23.50
C GLN A 27 -3.24 -13.30 -23.57
N GLU A 28 -3.83 -13.58 -22.42
CA GLU A 28 -5.17 -14.12 -22.29
C GLU A 28 -6.09 -13.00 -21.81
N ILE A 29 -7.13 -12.74 -22.60
CA ILE A 29 -8.26 -11.93 -22.16
C ILE A 29 -8.84 -12.65 -20.95
N ILE A 30 -9.01 -11.95 -19.84
CA ILE A 30 -9.62 -12.48 -18.63
C ILE A 30 -11.12 -12.17 -18.70
N PRO A 31 -12.01 -13.15 -18.99
CA PRO A 31 -13.42 -12.85 -19.22
C PRO A 31 -14.15 -12.45 -17.93
N ASP A 32 -13.70 -13.01 -16.80
CA ASP A 32 -14.27 -12.78 -15.47
C ASP A 32 -13.11 -12.60 -14.47
N PRO A 33 -12.85 -11.36 -14.01
CA PRO A 33 -11.81 -11.06 -13.03
C PRO A 33 -11.95 -11.86 -11.73
N ILE A 34 -13.18 -12.10 -11.25
CA ILE A 34 -13.42 -12.78 -9.97
C ILE A 34 -13.19 -14.27 -10.12
N ALA A 35 -13.67 -14.89 -11.20
CA ALA A 35 -13.38 -16.30 -11.46
C ALA A 35 -11.86 -16.54 -11.60
N TYR A 36 -11.16 -15.65 -12.33
CA TYR A 36 -9.71 -15.72 -12.50
C TYR A 36 -8.93 -15.69 -11.17
N LEU A 37 -9.36 -14.83 -10.24
CA LEU A 37 -8.75 -14.69 -8.92
C LEU A 37 -9.12 -15.87 -7.99
N THR A 38 -10.36 -16.34 -8.07
CA THR A 38 -10.83 -17.50 -7.29
C THR A 38 -10.06 -18.76 -7.67
N ASP A 39 -9.85 -18.99 -8.97
CA ASP A 39 -9.05 -20.12 -9.47
C ASP A 39 -7.59 -20.07 -9.02
N ARG A 40 -7.09 -18.89 -8.64
CA ARG A 40 -5.75 -18.65 -8.09
C ARG A 40 -5.73 -18.59 -6.57
N GLY A 41 -6.86 -18.88 -5.92
CA GLY A 41 -6.96 -19.01 -4.48
C GLY A 41 -7.06 -17.68 -3.73
N LEU A 42 -7.46 -16.58 -4.38
CA LEU A 42 -7.77 -15.35 -3.66
C LEU A 42 -9.00 -15.57 -2.77
N PRO A 43 -8.89 -15.46 -1.44
CA PRO A 43 -9.99 -15.77 -0.55
C PRO A 43 -11.05 -14.66 -0.56
N ALA A 44 -12.32 -15.09 -0.50
CA ALA A 44 -13.49 -14.25 -0.40
C ALA A 44 -14.13 -14.42 0.98
N TYR A 45 -14.57 -13.31 1.58
CA TYR A 45 -15.21 -13.30 2.89
C TYR A 45 -16.49 -12.48 2.87
N PRO A 46 -17.55 -12.91 3.57
CA PRO A 46 -18.72 -12.07 3.78
C PRO A 46 -18.34 -10.79 4.57
N SER A 47 -18.91 -9.65 4.20
CA SER A 47 -18.63 -8.35 4.81
C SER A 47 -19.86 -7.43 4.89
N SER A 48 -19.77 -6.43 5.77
CA SER A 48 -20.74 -5.33 5.89
C SER A 48 -20.04 -4.03 6.30
N ASP A 49 -20.83 -2.95 6.40
CA ASP A 49 -20.44 -1.69 7.04
C ASP A 49 -19.15 -1.07 6.47
N ILE A 50 -19.02 -1.13 5.13
CA ILE A 50 -17.86 -0.62 4.41
C ILE A 50 -17.81 0.92 4.48
N SER A 51 -16.76 1.43 5.11
CA SER A 51 -16.49 2.86 5.27
C SER A 51 -15.18 3.22 4.59
N LEU A 52 -15.19 4.29 3.79
CA LEU A 52 -14.03 4.80 3.06
C LEU A 52 -13.59 6.12 3.69
N PHE A 53 -12.30 6.24 3.97
CA PHE A 53 -11.66 7.47 4.43
C PHE A 53 -10.61 7.85 3.39
N ASN A 54 -10.68 9.07 2.88
CA ASN A 54 -9.91 9.51 1.70
C ASN A 54 -8.81 10.51 2.05
N THR A 55 -8.58 10.76 3.34
CA THR A 55 -7.47 11.57 3.84
C THR A 55 -6.92 11.01 5.15
N GLY A 56 -5.67 11.37 5.44
CA GLY A 56 -5.04 11.17 6.75
C GLY A 56 -5.87 11.70 7.91
N GLN A 57 -6.45 12.89 7.74
CA GLN A 57 -7.25 13.56 8.76
C GLN A 57 -8.54 12.79 9.09
N GLU A 58 -9.29 12.37 8.06
CA GLU A 58 -10.50 11.57 8.22
C GLU A 58 -10.21 10.25 8.94
N TRP A 59 -9.16 9.56 8.50
CA TRP A 59 -8.74 8.31 9.12
C TRP A 59 -8.25 8.52 10.55
N ASN A 60 -7.45 9.56 10.83
CA ASN A 60 -6.94 9.83 12.17
C ASN A 60 -8.08 10.08 13.17
N ALA A 61 -9.02 10.96 12.81
CA ALA A 61 -10.18 11.26 13.63
C ALA A 61 -11.03 10.01 13.92
N HIS A 62 -11.26 9.18 12.90
CA HIS A 62 -12.00 7.93 13.05
C HIS A 62 -11.25 6.90 13.89
N THR A 63 -9.94 6.75 13.68
CA THR A 63 -9.08 5.81 14.41
C THR A 63 -9.06 6.13 15.90
N LEU A 64 -8.94 7.41 16.27
CA LEU A 64 -8.99 7.83 17.67
C LEU A 64 -10.32 7.46 18.34
N LYS A 65 -11.43 7.59 17.61
CA LYS A 65 -12.74 7.11 18.08
C LYS A 65 -12.76 5.60 18.27
N ARG A 66 -12.23 4.82 17.31
CA ARG A 66 -12.13 3.36 17.42
C ARG A 66 -11.26 2.90 18.59
N ILE A 67 -10.13 3.57 18.82
CA ILE A 67 -9.25 3.32 19.96
C ILE A 67 -10.01 3.56 21.27
N ALA A 68 -10.70 4.69 21.39
CA ALA A 68 -11.47 5.02 22.59
C ALA A 68 -12.58 3.97 22.88
N GLU A 69 -13.24 3.48 21.84
CA GLU A 69 -14.32 2.50 21.92
C GLU A 69 -13.86 1.06 22.22
N ALA A 70 -12.60 0.72 21.92
CA ALA A 70 -12.06 -0.63 22.05
C ALA A 70 -12.05 -1.14 23.51
N LYS A 71 -12.26 -2.44 23.73
CA LYS A 71 -12.48 -3.03 25.06
C LYS A 71 -11.65 -4.27 25.36
N GLU A 72 -11.30 -5.05 24.35
CA GLU A 72 -10.57 -6.30 24.51
C GLU A 72 -9.14 -6.17 23.97
N TYR A 73 -9.00 -5.82 22.70
CA TYR A 73 -7.68 -5.74 22.08
C TYR A 73 -7.64 -4.86 20.83
N ILE A 74 -6.44 -4.37 20.52
CA ILE A 74 -6.14 -3.66 19.28
C ILE A 74 -4.89 -4.27 18.67
N LEU A 75 -4.98 -4.72 17.41
CA LEU A 75 -3.83 -5.17 16.63
C LEU A 75 -3.54 -4.15 15.53
N VAL A 76 -2.31 -3.65 15.50
CA VAL A 76 -1.87 -2.64 14.55
C VAL A 76 -0.66 -3.16 13.78
N THR A 77 -0.71 -3.15 12.46
CA THR A 77 0.45 -3.32 11.58
C THR A 77 0.62 -2.03 10.80
N VAL A 78 1.80 -1.42 10.83
CA VAL A 78 2.11 -0.24 10.00
C VAL A 78 3.51 -0.35 9.42
N PHE A 79 3.68 0.15 8.20
CA PHE A 79 4.98 0.22 7.55
C PHE A 79 5.84 1.35 8.16
N LEU A 80 5.29 2.55 8.29
CA LEU A 80 6.00 3.70 8.84
C LEU A 80 5.32 4.24 10.11
N GLY A 81 6.12 4.43 11.15
CA GLY A 81 5.68 4.94 12.44
C GLY A 81 6.74 5.84 13.07
N ASN A 82 6.40 7.09 13.35
CA ASN A 82 7.32 8.05 13.98
C ASN A 82 6.68 8.84 15.10
N ILE A 83 7.51 9.62 15.79
CA ILE A 83 7.07 10.56 16.82
C ILE A 83 7.05 11.98 16.26
N HIS A 84 5.83 12.51 16.15
CA HIS A 84 5.51 13.87 15.72
C HIS A 84 4.23 14.29 16.44
N GLU A 85 3.93 15.60 16.51
CA GLU A 85 2.75 16.14 17.20
C GLU A 85 1.45 15.39 16.83
N VAL A 86 1.22 15.15 15.53
CA VAL A 86 0.03 14.43 15.05
C VAL A 86 0.04 12.92 15.30
N SER A 87 1.22 12.28 15.38
CA SER A 87 1.29 10.83 15.64
C SER A 87 1.30 10.52 17.14
N TYR A 88 1.76 11.45 17.99
CA TYR A 88 1.70 11.32 19.45
C TYR A 88 0.28 11.08 19.94
N GLU A 89 -0.70 11.79 19.39
CA GLU A 89 -2.11 11.64 19.78
C GLU A 89 -2.59 10.18 19.69
N VAL A 90 -2.24 9.48 18.60
CA VAL A 90 -2.61 8.07 18.41
C VAL A 90 -1.79 7.15 19.30
N TRP A 91 -0.48 7.37 19.43
CA TRP A 91 0.38 6.57 20.31
C TRP A 91 -0.07 6.64 21.77
N ASP A 92 -0.41 7.85 22.23
CA ASP A 92 -0.85 8.11 23.58
C ASP A 92 -2.24 7.53 23.83
N ALA A 93 -3.16 7.66 22.86
CA ALA A 93 -4.47 7.02 22.94
C ALA A 93 -4.36 5.49 23.07
N LEU A 94 -3.47 4.85 22.31
CA LEU A 94 -3.19 3.42 22.44
C LEU A 94 -2.62 3.08 23.83
N ALA A 95 -1.73 3.91 24.37
CA ALA A 95 -1.15 3.71 25.69
C ALA A 95 -2.19 3.88 26.82
N GLU A 96 -3.14 4.80 26.68
CA GLU A 96 -4.27 4.91 27.61
C GLU A 96 -5.12 3.63 27.62
N LYS A 97 -5.38 3.03 26.45
CA LYS A 97 -6.09 1.74 26.38
C LYS A 97 -5.35 0.61 27.09
N VAL A 98 -4.02 0.58 27.02
CA VAL A 98 -3.21 -0.36 27.82
C VAL A 98 -3.42 -0.14 29.32
N LYS A 99 -3.50 1.10 29.80
CA LYS A 99 -3.79 1.41 31.22
C LYS A 99 -5.19 0.98 31.65
N GLU A 100 -6.14 0.98 30.71
CA GLU A 100 -7.50 0.47 30.92
C GLU A 100 -7.59 -1.07 30.88
N GLY A 101 -6.49 -1.76 30.57
CA GLY A 101 -6.41 -3.22 30.50
C GLY A 101 -6.73 -3.81 29.13
N VAL A 102 -6.83 -3.00 28.09
CA VAL A 102 -6.97 -3.45 26.70
C VAL A 102 -5.62 -3.93 26.18
N GLU A 103 -5.61 -5.08 25.51
CA GLU A 103 -4.41 -5.68 24.97
C GLU A 103 -4.03 -5.04 23.63
N VAL A 104 -2.98 -4.19 23.62
CA VAL A 104 -2.54 -3.49 22.40
C VAL A 104 -1.22 -4.05 21.88
N TYR A 105 -1.22 -4.49 20.62
CA TYR A 105 -0.06 -5.05 19.93
C TYR A 105 0.25 -4.31 18.63
N VAL A 106 1.51 -3.93 18.44
CA VAL A 106 1.95 -3.16 17.26
C VAL A 106 3.09 -3.88 16.54
N LEU A 107 2.88 -4.19 15.26
CA LEU A 107 3.94 -4.55 14.32
C LEU A 107 4.37 -3.29 13.55
N LEU A 108 5.64 -2.93 13.67
CA LEU A 108 6.22 -1.74 13.04
C LEU A 108 7.47 -2.12 12.23
N ASP A 109 7.53 -1.71 10.96
CA ASP A 109 8.69 -1.98 10.11
C ASP A 109 9.87 -1.06 10.45
N SER A 110 11.07 -1.64 10.49
CA SER A 110 12.32 -0.92 10.76
C SER A 110 12.70 0.12 9.70
N SER A 111 12.00 0.15 8.56
CA SER A 111 12.04 1.29 7.61
C SER A 111 11.73 2.63 8.29
N SER A 112 11.00 2.58 9.40
CA SER A 112 10.66 3.75 10.20
C SER A 112 11.89 4.55 10.70
N TYR A 113 13.07 3.93 10.84
CA TYR A 113 14.30 4.63 11.25
C TYR A 113 14.84 5.60 10.17
N PHE A 114 14.39 5.47 8.93
CA PHE A 114 14.92 6.20 7.77
C PHE A 114 13.97 7.28 7.25
N GLN A 115 13.01 7.67 8.07
CA GLN A 115 12.07 8.75 7.75
C GLN A 115 12.76 10.10 7.88
N LEU A 116 12.56 10.94 6.87
CA LEU A 116 13.05 12.31 6.81
C LEU A 116 11.85 13.21 6.63
N THR A 117 11.88 14.40 7.24
CA THR A 117 10.83 15.38 6.93
C THR A 117 10.90 15.74 5.45
N PRO A 118 9.74 15.92 4.78
CA PRO A 118 9.72 16.28 3.37
C PRO A 118 10.57 17.52 3.08
N TYR A 119 11.29 17.50 1.96
CA TYR A 119 12.17 18.59 1.50
C TYR A 119 13.31 19.01 2.44
N THR A 120 13.50 18.35 3.59
CA THR A 120 14.67 18.54 4.45
C THR A 120 15.44 17.22 4.65
N GLN A 121 16.64 17.31 5.22
CA GLN A 121 17.42 16.13 5.61
C GLN A 121 17.29 15.80 7.10
N TYR A 122 16.31 16.40 7.79
CA TYR A 122 16.06 16.14 9.19
C TYR A 122 15.41 14.76 9.37
N VAL A 123 16.04 13.92 10.20
CA VAL A 123 15.52 12.59 10.53
C VAL A 123 14.40 12.73 11.55
N VAL A 124 13.22 12.19 11.23
CA VAL A 124 12.13 12.10 12.19
C VAL A 124 12.28 10.80 12.98
N PRO A 125 12.37 10.84 14.32
CA PRO A 125 12.66 9.64 15.09
C PRO A 125 11.54 8.60 14.97
N ALA A 126 11.90 7.34 14.78
CA ALA A 126 10.96 6.22 14.77
C ALA A 126 10.32 6.03 16.16
N ALA A 127 9.09 5.55 16.19
CA ALA A 127 8.32 5.42 17.44
C ALA A 127 8.74 4.24 18.34
N PHE A 128 9.70 3.39 17.93
CA PHE A 128 10.02 2.14 18.64
C PHE A 128 10.31 2.29 20.13
N ASN A 129 11.19 3.22 20.52
CA ASN A 129 11.55 3.41 21.93
C ASN A 129 10.41 4.09 22.68
N TYR A 130 9.82 5.13 22.09
CA TYR A 130 8.68 5.84 22.66
C TYR A 130 7.52 4.90 22.99
N ALA A 131 7.10 4.08 22.01
CA ALA A 131 6.02 3.11 22.17
C ALA A 131 6.30 2.10 23.30
N ARG A 132 7.55 1.62 23.44
CA ARG A 132 7.92 0.73 24.55
C ARG A 132 7.87 1.45 25.90
N ASP A 133 8.36 2.69 25.95
CA ASP A 133 8.45 3.48 27.18
C ASP A 133 7.05 3.83 27.73
N ILE A 134 6.06 4.03 26.85
CA ILE A 134 4.66 4.25 27.22
C ILE A 134 3.86 2.96 27.44
N GLY A 135 4.50 1.79 27.35
CA GLY A 135 3.92 0.49 27.72
C GLY A 135 3.28 -0.31 26.58
N LEU A 136 3.43 0.10 25.31
CA LEU A 136 2.92 -0.67 24.18
C LEU A 136 3.77 -1.91 23.90
N LYS A 137 3.11 -3.02 23.59
CA LYS A 137 3.77 -4.23 23.09
C LYS A 137 4.08 -4.04 21.62
N ILE A 138 5.35 -3.80 21.28
CA ILE A 138 5.79 -3.57 19.90
C ILE A 138 6.78 -4.63 19.43
N ALA A 139 6.56 -5.15 18.22
CA ALA A 139 7.46 -6.03 17.52
C ALA A 139 8.04 -5.32 16.29
N GLU A 140 9.37 -5.38 16.14
CA GLU A 140 10.09 -4.74 15.04
C GLU A 140 10.22 -5.71 13.86
N TYR A 141 9.57 -5.37 12.75
CA TYR A 141 9.67 -6.19 11.54
C TYR A 141 11.02 -5.99 10.85
N ASN A 142 11.66 -7.13 10.58
CA ASN A 142 12.92 -7.30 9.86
C ASN A 142 14.00 -6.25 10.21
N PRO A 143 14.48 -6.22 11.48
CA PRO A 143 15.43 -5.23 11.98
C PRO A 143 16.65 -5.06 11.08
N MET A 144 16.93 -3.82 10.65
CA MET A 144 18.11 -3.51 9.84
C MET A 144 19.36 -3.49 10.73
N SER A 145 19.96 -4.66 10.96
CA SER A 145 21.18 -4.82 11.76
C SER A 145 22.40 -5.16 10.90
N VAL A 146 23.61 -4.89 11.42
CA VAL A 146 24.88 -5.15 10.72
C VAL A 146 25.05 -6.65 10.39
N SER A 147 24.49 -7.54 11.21
CA SER A 147 24.45 -8.98 10.93
C SER A 147 23.54 -9.36 9.75
N HIS A 148 22.50 -8.57 9.47
CA HIS A 148 21.63 -8.73 8.29
C HIS A 148 22.21 -8.03 7.04
N ALA A 149 23.12 -7.06 7.19
CA ALA A 149 23.76 -6.37 6.08
C ALA A 149 24.63 -7.30 5.19
N ALA A 150 25.04 -8.46 5.71
CA ALA A 150 25.71 -9.50 4.92
C ALA A 150 24.79 -10.17 3.89
N PHE A 151 23.46 -10.02 4.02
CA PHE A 151 22.45 -10.56 3.12
C PHE A 151 21.54 -9.43 2.61
N LEU A 152 22.10 -8.59 1.75
CA LEU A 152 21.45 -7.41 1.17
C LEU A 152 20.01 -7.66 0.63
N PRO A 153 19.66 -8.82 0.03
CA PRO A 153 18.29 -9.09 -0.42
C PRO A 153 17.26 -9.20 0.70
N LEU A 154 17.66 -9.69 1.88
CA LEU A 154 16.75 -9.79 3.02
C LEU A 154 16.35 -8.42 3.55
N LEU A 155 17.15 -7.37 3.30
CA LEU A 155 16.76 -6.01 3.66
C LEU A 155 15.59 -5.48 2.82
N LEU A 156 15.30 -6.09 1.66
CA LEU A 156 14.19 -5.67 0.79
C LEU A 156 12.84 -6.26 1.21
N ASP A 157 12.83 -7.36 2.00
CA ASP A 157 11.61 -7.92 2.63
C ASP A 157 11.09 -6.94 3.68
N ARG A 158 10.00 -6.24 3.38
CA ARG A 158 9.41 -5.23 4.26
C ARG A 158 7.93 -5.48 4.44
N ASP A 159 7.42 -5.22 5.64
CA ASP A 159 6.00 -5.27 5.91
C ASP A 159 5.34 -3.97 5.50
N HIS A 160 4.90 -3.90 4.24
CA HIS A 160 4.28 -2.70 3.68
C HIS A 160 2.79 -2.61 4.01
N ARG A 161 2.24 -3.59 4.74
CA ARG A 161 0.83 -3.65 5.12
C ARG A 161 0.50 -2.57 6.16
N LYS A 162 -0.70 -2.03 6.06
CA LYS A 162 -1.31 -1.19 7.10
C LYS A 162 -2.62 -1.82 7.48
N ILE A 163 -2.71 -2.35 8.70
CA ILE A 163 -3.84 -3.15 9.17
C ILE A 163 -4.17 -2.69 10.58
N TRP A 164 -5.44 -2.42 10.83
CA TRP A 164 -5.99 -2.16 12.15
C TRP A 164 -7.12 -3.16 12.42
N ILE A 165 -7.06 -3.83 13.56
CA ILE A 165 -8.14 -4.70 14.06
C ILE A 165 -8.52 -4.22 15.45
N PHE A 166 -9.82 -3.94 15.64
CA PHE A 166 -10.38 -3.52 16.91
C PHE A 166 -11.38 -4.57 17.41
N ASP A 167 -11.07 -5.20 18.55
CA ASP A 167 -11.93 -6.17 19.27
C ASP A 167 -12.47 -7.33 18.41
N GLY A 168 -11.80 -7.64 17.30
CA GLY A 168 -12.27 -8.64 16.35
C GLY A 168 -13.55 -8.25 15.61
N GLU A 169 -14.02 -7.01 15.75
CA GLU A 169 -15.26 -6.51 15.15
C GLU A 169 -14.99 -5.72 13.87
N TYR A 170 -13.98 -4.85 13.90
CA TYR A 170 -13.62 -3.98 12.78
C TYR A 170 -12.24 -4.30 12.24
N LEU A 171 -12.13 -4.28 10.92
CA LEU A 171 -10.89 -4.44 10.18
C LEU A 171 -10.73 -3.25 9.24
N ALA A 172 -9.61 -2.54 9.34
CA ALA A 172 -9.25 -1.50 8.39
C ALA A 172 -7.91 -1.77 7.72
N ILE A 173 -7.83 -1.51 6.41
CA ILE A 173 -6.59 -1.57 5.63
C ILE A 173 -6.50 -0.40 4.66
N GLY A 174 -5.31 -0.13 4.13
CA GLY A 174 -5.13 0.90 3.10
C GLY A 174 -3.69 1.40 3.00
N GLY A 175 -3.52 2.67 2.64
CA GLY A 175 -2.21 3.29 2.36
C GLY A 175 -1.68 4.23 3.46
N ILE A 176 -2.53 4.62 4.42
CA ILE A 176 -2.18 5.61 5.46
C ILE A 176 -1.27 4.99 6.54
N ASN A 177 -0.10 5.60 6.76
CA ASN A 177 0.83 5.21 7.83
C ASN A 177 0.56 5.98 9.14
N LEU A 178 1.23 5.57 10.22
CA LEU A 178 1.21 6.28 11.50
C LEU A 178 2.38 7.27 11.60
N ASN A 179 2.45 8.18 10.63
CA ASN A 179 3.49 9.19 10.55
C ASN A 179 2.95 10.57 10.17
N GLU A 180 3.74 11.59 10.42
CA GLU A 180 3.45 12.98 10.13
C GLU A 180 3.02 13.22 8.67
N ALA A 181 3.72 12.64 7.68
CA ALA A 181 3.39 12.84 6.27
C ALA A 181 2.02 12.23 5.89
N SER A 182 1.60 11.16 6.57
CA SER A 182 0.31 10.52 6.28
C SER A 182 -0.85 11.16 7.05
N LEU A 183 -0.60 11.76 8.22
CA LEU A 183 -1.66 12.23 9.13
C LEU A 183 -1.86 13.75 9.13
N MET A 184 -0.86 14.55 8.73
CA MET A 184 -1.01 16.01 8.65
C MET A 184 -1.96 16.45 7.53
N ILE A 185 -2.37 17.71 7.55
CA ILE A 185 -3.20 18.33 6.51
C ILE A 185 -2.28 19.14 5.57
N PRO A 186 -2.53 19.17 4.25
CA PRO A 186 -1.84 20.10 3.34
C PRO A 186 -2.07 21.58 3.75
N PRO A 187 -1.09 22.51 3.66
CA PRO A 187 0.24 22.42 3.02
C PRO A 187 1.32 21.74 3.89
N GLU A 188 1.02 21.37 5.13
CA GLU A 188 2.06 21.07 6.12
C GLU A 188 2.80 19.76 5.86
N THR A 189 2.27 18.89 4.98
CA THR A 189 2.86 17.70 4.27
C THR A 189 1.89 16.52 4.15
N GLY A 190 0.60 16.72 4.45
CA GLY A 190 -0.42 15.68 4.37
C GLY A 190 -0.56 14.99 3.02
N ASN A 191 -0.62 13.67 3.02
CA ASN A 191 -0.91 12.86 1.84
C ASN A 191 -2.41 12.75 1.59
N ILE A 192 -2.80 12.75 0.31
CA ILE A 192 -4.09 12.21 -0.13
C ILE A 192 -3.92 10.70 -0.29
N ASP A 193 -4.57 9.94 0.57
CA ASP A 193 -4.47 8.48 0.63
C ASP A 193 -5.74 7.92 1.27
N SER A 194 -5.95 6.61 1.17
CA SER A 194 -7.20 5.97 1.59
C SER A 194 -7.01 4.88 2.63
N MET A 195 -7.99 4.75 3.52
CA MET A 195 -8.22 3.58 4.36
C MET A 195 -9.66 3.11 4.18
N VAL A 196 -9.85 1.79 4.20
CA VAL A 196 -11.15 1.14 4.12
C VAL A 196 -11.36 0.33 5.38
N GLU A 197 -12.43 0.61 6.12
CA GLU A 197 -12.87 -0.17 7.27
C GLU A 197 -14.08 -1.02 6.89
N ILE A 198 -14.10 -2.27 7.34
CA ILE A 198 -15.20 -3.22 7.16
C ILE A 198 -15.48 -3.99 8.45
N GLN A 199 -16.65 -4.60 8.52
CA GLN A 199 -16.91 -5.73 9.41
C GLN A 199 -16.89 -7.04 8.63
N SER A 200 -16.00 -7.96 9.02
CA SER A 200 -15.90 -9.28 8.39
C SER A 200 -15.19 -10.26 9.33
N PRO A 201 -15.95 -11.01 10.17
CA PRO A 201 -15.36 -11.93 11.15
C PRO A 201 -14.38 -12.92 10.53
N ARG A 202 -14.70 -13.48 9.35
CA ARG A 202 -13.86 -14.48 8.68
C ARG A 202 -12.56 -13.87 8.12
N ALA A 203 -12.61 -12.67 7.56
CA ALA A 203 -11.40 -11.96 7.14
C ALA A 203 -10.53 -11.56 8.34
N ILE A 204 -11.17 -11.10 9.42
CA ILE A 204 -10.51 -10.76 10.69
C ILE A 204 -9.79 -11.98 11.27
N GLU A 205 -10.44 -13.14 11.34
CA GLU A 205 -9.80 -14.37 11.81
C GLU A 205 -8.52 -14.70 11.02
N ALA A 206 -8.60 -14.62 9.68
CA ALA A 206 -7.46 -14.91 8.80
C ALA A 206 -6.30 -13.90 8.99
N LEU A 207 -6.62 -12.61 9.18
CA LEU A 207 -5.60 -11.58 9.40
C LEU A 207 -5.04 -11.58 10.82
N ILE A 208 -5.80 -11.99 11.83
CA ILE A 208 -5.25 -12.29 13.16
C ILE A 208 -4.28 -13.46 13.05
N ASP A 209 -4.61 -14.53 12.31
CA ASP A 209 -3.69 -15.64 12.10
C ASP A 209 -2.40 -15.18 11.41
N SER A 210 -2.50 -14.29 10.41
CA SER A 210 -1.32 -13.68 9.81
C SER A 210 -0.54 -12.83 10.82
N PHE A 211 -1.21 -11.99 11.60
CA PHE A 211 -0.58 -11.13 12.59
C PHE A 211 0.21 -11.95 13.60
N VAL A 212 -0.40 -13.00 14.15
CA VAL A 212 0.23 -13.90 15.12
C VAL A 212 1.44 -14.60 14.52
N ARG A 213 1.35 -15.12 13.28
CA ARG A 213 2.50 -15.73 12.59
C ARG A 213 3.65 -14.73 12.42
N THR A 214 3.35 -13.51 11.98
CA THR A 214 4.37 -12.46 11.81
C THR A 214 4.96 -12.05 13.15
N TRP A 215 4.13 -11.86 14.18
CA TRP A 215 4.57 -11.51 15.53
C TRP A 215 5.50 -12.56 16.11
N GLN A 216 5.15 -13.84 16.04
CA GLN A 216 5.97 -14.95 16.54
C GLN A 216 7.34 -15.04 15.83
N ARG A 217 7.44 -14.56 14.59
CA ARG A 217 8.71 -14.51 13.85
C ARG A 217 9.64 -13.39 14.32
N TYR A 218 9.09 -12.25 14.75
CA TYR A 218 9.87 -11.03 15.02
C TYR A 218 9.89 -10.59 16.49
N SER A 219 9.09 -11.22 17.34
CA SER A 219 9.02 -10.93 18.77
C SER A 219 9.46 -12.13 19.60
N VAL A 220 10.17 -11.85 20.69
CA VAL A 220 10.49 -12.86 21.72
C VAL A 220 9.33 -13.10 22.68
N GLN A 221 8.36 -12.17 22.73
CA GLN A 221 7.15 -12.32 23.54
C GLN A 221 6.14 -13.11 22.73
N ALA A 222 5.93 -14.38 23.05
CA ALA A 222 4.91 -15.16 22.37
C ALA A 222 3.50 -14.61 22.66
N ILE A 223 2.64 -14.64 21.64
CA ILE A 223 1.20 -14.37 21.78
C ILE A 223 0.43 -15.60 21.37
N ASP A 224 -0.68 -15.84 22.07
CA ASP A 224 -1.61 -16.93 21.76
C ASP A 224 -2.71 -16.40 20.85
N ARG A 225 -2.96 -17.11 19.75
CA ARG A 225 -4.07 -16.82 18.83
C ARG A 225 -5.42 -16.86 19.56
N ALA A 226 -5.56 -17.70 20.58
CA ALA A 226 -6.80 -17.84 21.34
C ALA A 226 -7.17 -16.58 22.16
N SER A 227 -6.21 -15.68 22.40
CA SER A 227 -6.45 -14.41 23.12
C SER A 227 -7.24 -13.38 22.30
N PHE A 228 -7.38 -13.59 20.98
CA PHE A 228 -8.02 -12.65 20.07
C PHE A 228 -9.37 -13.22 19.63
N SER A 229 -10.39 -12.94 20.43
CA SER A 229 -11.76 -13.38 20.18
C SER A 229 -12.33 -12.64 18.97
N VAL A 230 -13.10 -13.34 18.13
CA VAL A 230 -13.78 -12.72 16.99
C VAL A 230 -15.27 -12.98 17.16
N PRO A 231 -16.07 -11.95 17.46
CA PRO A 231 -17.50 -12.10 17.59
C PRO A 231 -18.11 -12.64 16.28
N PRO A 232 -18.92 -13.71 16.32
CA PRO A 232 -19.62 -14.16 15.13
C PRO A 232 -20.63 -13.08 14.72
N LYS A 233 -20.77 -12.86 13.42
CA LYS A 233 -21.79 -12.00 12.84
C LYS A 233 -22.46 -12.74 11.70
N ASP A 234 -23.76 -12.93 11.84
CA ASP A 234 -24.61 -13.51 10.80
C ASP A 234 -25.07 -12.40 9.83
N ASP A 235 -25.47 -12.81 8.62
CA ASP A 235 -26.10 -11.94 7.62
C ASP A 235 -25.26 -10.73 7.18
N LEU A 236 -24.12 -11.03 6.53
CA LEU A 236 -23.25 -10.04 5.90
C LEU A 236 -23.57 -9.96 4.39
N PRO A 237 -24.17 -8.86 3.90
CA PRO A 237 -24.78 -8.83 2.57
C PRO A 237 -23.78 -8.66 1.43
N LYS A 238 -22.52 -8.32 1.74
CA LYS A 238 -21.47 -8.03 0.75
C LYS A 238 -20.38 -9.09 0.82
N THR A 239 -19.53 -9.11 -0.20
CA THR A 239 -18.32 -9.94 -0.24
C THR A 239 -17.10 -9.03 -0.40
N VAL A 240 -16.03 -9.33 0.32
CA VAL A 240 -14.71 -8.73 0.14
C VAL A 240 -13.71 -9.82 -0.20
N TYR A 241 -12.85 -9.56 -1.19
CA TYR A 241 -11.71 -10.40 -1.49
C TYR A 241 -10.47 -9.80 -0.84
N VAL A 242 -9.72 -10.60 -0.09
CA VAL A 242 -8.58 -10.10 0.71
C VAL A 242 -7.29 -10.74 0.22
N SER A 243 -6.37 -9.91 -0.26
CA SER A 243 -5.02 -10.32 -0.62
C SER A 243 -4.05 -9.95 0.49
N ASP A 244 -3.66 -10.90 1.35
CA ASP A 244 -2.50 -10.78 2.24
C ASP A 244 -1.26 -11.35 1.54
N HIS A 245 -0.66 -10.52 0.69
CA HIS A 245 0.44 -10.89 -0.18
C HIS A 245 1.73 -11.10 0.62
N TYR A 246 2.36 -12.26 0.40
CA TYR A 246 3.77 -12.49 0.70
C TYR A 246 4.40 -13.24 -0.45
N VAL A 247 5.47 -12.71 -1.04
CA VAL A 247 6.11 -13.26 -2.26
C VAL A 247 6.51 -14.73 -2.15
N PHE A 248 6.78 -15.23 -0.95
CA PHE A 248 7.13 -16.63 -0.74
C PHE A 248 5.91 -17.56 -0.75
N ASP A 249 4.71 -17.03 -0.54
CA ASP A 249 3.46 -17.79 -0.38
C ASP A 249 2.49 -17.57 -1.55
N SER A 250 2.51 -16.41 -2.22
CA SER A 250 1.51 -16.02 -3.22
C SER A 250 2.02 -14.98 -4.22
N ASP A 251 1.45 -14.96 -5.44
CA ASP A 251 1.65 -13.90 -6.45
C ASP A 251 0.43 -12.95 -6.53
N SER A 252 -0.36 -12.87 -5.46
CA SER A 252 -1.71 -12.27 -5.46
C SER A 252 -1.77 -10.82 -5.95
N VAL A 253 -0.77 -9.99 -5.68
CA VAL A 253 -0.71 -8.61 -6.21
C VAL A 253 -0.64 -8.60 -7.74
N THR A 254 0.17 -9.48 -8.33
CA THR A 254 0.23 -9.61 -9.80
C THR A 254 -1.08 -10.17 -10.34
N ASP A 255 -1.69 -11.14 -9.66
CA ASP A 255 -2.99 -11.68 -10.06
C ASP A 255 -4.11 -10.62 -10.03
N LEU A 256 -4.11 -9.73 -9.04
CA LEU A 256 -5.03 -8.59 -8.94
C LEU A 256 -4.85 -7.61 -10.11
N PHE A 257 -3.61 -7.25 -10.43
CA PHE A 257 -3.33 -6.37 -11.56
C PHE A 257 -3.70 -7.01 -12.90
N ASP A 258 -3.47 -8.33 -13.06
CA ASP A 258 -3.92 -9.09 -14.23
C ASP A 258 -5.44 -9.00 -14.35
N ALA A 259 -6.15 -9.40 -13.29
CA ALA A 259 -7.61 -9.48 -13.27
C ALA A 259 -8.27 -8.15 -13.64
N LEU A 260 -7.77 -7.05 -13.06
CA LEU A 260 -8.37 -5.73 -13.26
C LEU A 260 -7.95 -5.07 -14.57
N ILE A 261 -6.70 -5.20 -15.03
CA ILE A 261 -6.25 -4.54 -16.27
C ILE A 261 -6.57 -5.37 -17.51
N LEU A 262 -6.30 -6.68 -17.47
CA LEU A 262 -6.54 -7.58 -18.61
C LEU A 262 -8.01 -8.04 -18.68
N GLY A 263 -8.74 -7.97 -17.56
CA GLY A 263 -10.18 -8.26 -17.53
C GLY A 263 -11.09 -7.07 -17.84
N ALA A 264 -10.55 -5.84 -17.85
CA ALA A 264 -11.32 -4.65 -18.17
C ALA A 264 -11.93 -4.67 -19.58
N GLN A 265 -13.17 -4.21 -19.66
CA GLN A 265 -13.98 -4.16 -20.88
C GLN A 265 -14.22 -2.74 -21.40
N LYS A 266 -14.28 -1.74 -20.52
CA LYS A 266 -14.62 -0.35 -20.85
C LYS A 266 -13.55 0.62 -20.37
N GLU A 267 -13.20 0.58 -19.09
CA GLU A 267 -12.29 1.54 -18.48
C GLU A 267 -11.58 1.03 -17.23
N VAL A 268 -10.37 1.56 -17.02
CA VAL A 268 -9.59 1.35 -15.80
C VAL A 268 -9.06 2.71 -15.33
N TRP A 269 -9.33 3.06 -14.09
CA TRP A 269 -8.69 4.14 -13.36
C TRP A 269 -7.59 3.56 -12.49
N MET A 270 -6.35 4.00 -12.68
CA MET A 270 -5.18 3.62 -11.88
C MET A 270 -4.65 4.87 -11.17
N ILE A 271 -4.96 5.02 -9.89
CA ILE A 271 -4.60 6.19 -9.11
C ILE A 271 -3.45 5.84 -8.18
N GLN A 272 -2.28 6.46 -8.41
CA GLN A 272 -1.12 6.29 -7.53
C GLN A 272 -0.15 7.48 -7.57
N GLY A 273 0.79 7.55 -6.63
CA GLY A 273 1.73 8.67 -6.57
C GLY A 273 2.87 8.66 -7.59
N TYR A 274 3.21 7.51 -8.16
CA TYR A 274 4.46 7.31 -8.90
C TYR A 274 4.27 6.56 -10.21
N SER A 275 5.21 6.62 -11.15
CA SER A 275 5.20 5.81 -12.38
C SER A 275 6.25 4.69 -12.37
N PHE A 276 6.47 4.06 -11.21
CA PHE A 276 7.47 3.01 -11.04
C PHE A 276 7.01 1.65 -11.58
N LEU A 277 6.23 1.65 -12.66
CA LEU A 277 5.65 0.43 -13.23
C LEU A 277 6.74 -0.45 -13.83
N THR A 278 6.53 -1.76 -13.70
CA THR A 278 7.31 -2.77 -14.40
C THR A 278 6.98 -2.73 -15.89
N LYS A 279 7.90 -3.24 -16.72
CA LYS A 279 7.66 -3.37 -18.17
C LYS A 279 6.44 -4.25 -18.45
N GLU A 280 6.22 -5.25 -17.60
CA GLU A 280 5.11 -6.18 -17.67
C GLU A 280 3.77 -5.47 -17.36
N LEU A 281 3.74 -4.55 -16.40
CA LEU A 281 2.56 -3.70 -16.15
C LEU A 281 2.29 -2.74 -17.31
N ILE A 282 3.33 -2.11 -17.87
CA ILE A 282 3.19 -1.26 -19.06
C ILE A 282 2.64 -2.06 -20.25
N ASN A 283 3.07 -3.31 -20.43
CA ASN A 283 2.53 -4.18 -21.49
C ASN A 283 1.04 -4.51 -21.27
N ARG A 284 0.59 -4.74 -20.03
CA ARG A 284 -0.83 -4.96 -19.73
C ARG A 284 -1.68 -3.74 -20.05
N ILE A 285 -1.18 -2.55 -19.70
CA ILE A 285 -1.82 -1.28 -20.08
C ILE A 285 -1.95 -1.20 -21.60
N LYS A 286 -0.85 -1.47 -22.32
CA LYS A 286 -0.84 -1.49 -23.79
C LYS A 286 -1.81 -2.50 -24.40
N GLU A 287 -1.98 -3.65 -23.77
CA GLU A 287 -2.94 -4.66 -24.21
C GLU A 287 -4.38 -4.21 -23.96
N ALA A 288 -4.67 -3.62 -22.79
CA ALA A 288 -5.99 -3.07 -22.49
C ALA A 288 -6.37 -1.95 -23.46
N THR A 289 -5.50 -0.97 -23.66
CA THR A 289 -5.71 0.14 -24.61
C THR A 289 -5.82 -0.36 -26.04
N GLY A 290 -5.04 -1.38 -26.42
CA GLY A 290 -5.13 -2.06 -27.72
C GLY A 290 -6.48 -2.75 -27.99
N ARG A 291 -7.21 -3.15 -26.93
CA ARG A 291 -8.59 -3.66 -27.01
C ARG A 291 -9.65 -2.55 -27.05
N GLY A 292 -9.25 -1.27 -26.94
CA GLY A 292 -10.15 -0.13 -26.88
C GLY A 292 -10.62 0.24 -25.47
N VAL A 293 -10.06 -0.37 -24.43
CA VAL A 293 -10.31 0.00 -23.02
C VAL A 293 -9.67 1.36 -22.74
N LYS A 294 -10.42 2.25 -22.10
CA LYS A 294 -9.88 3.54 -21.64
C LYS A 294 -9.06 3.34 -20.37
N VAL A 295 -7.74 3.45 -20.47
CA VAL A 295 -6.87 3.39 -19.28
C VAL A 295 -6.49 4.80 -18.88
N ASN A 296 -6.96 5.22 -17.70
CA ASN A 296 -6.67 6.53 -17.11
C ASN A 296 -5.73 6.34 -15.93
N ILE A 297 -4.63 7.08 -15.91
CA ILE A 297 -3.63 7.00 -14.84
C ILE A 297 -3.47 8.40 -14.25
N VAL A 298 -3.56 8.50 -12.92
CA VAL A 298 -3.25 9.74 -12.20
C VAL A 298 -1.96 9.52 -11.44
N LEU A 299 -1.03 10.45 -11.59
CA LEU A 299 0.22 10.56 -10.85
C LEU A 299 0.22 11.83 -9.99
N SER A 300 1.06 11.87 -8.96
CA SER A 300 1.27 13.10 -8.20
C SER A 300 2.21 14.06 -8.93
N GLU A 301 1.87 15.35 -8.99
CA GLU A 301 2.77 16.41 -9.46
C GLU A 301 3.88 16.69 -8.44
N ASN A 302 3.54 16.64 -7.16
CA ASN A 302 4.47 16.84 -6.06
C ASN A 302 4.86 15.48 -5.47
N ALA A 303 6.03 15.35 -4.87
CA ALA A 303 6.33 14.22 -3.99
C ALA A 303 7.13 14.66 -2.77
N VAL A 304 7.13 13.82 -1.72
CA VAL A 304 7.90 14.09 -0.48
C VAL A 304 9.41 14.34 -0.70
N LYS A 305 9.96 13.92 -1.86
CA LYS A 305 11.37 14.06 -2.23
C LYS A 305 11.52 14.31 -3.75
N VAL A 306 12.40 15.24 -4.11
CA VAL A 306 12.71 15.61 -5.52
C VAL A 306 13.15 14.42 -6.39
N HIS A 307 13.85 13.43 -5.83
CA HIS A 307 14.26 12.25 -6.61
C HIS A 307 13.09 11.30 -6.92
N TYR A 308 12.02 11.29 -6.11
CA TYR A 308 10.80 10.57 -6.43
C TYR A 308 10.07 11.24 -7.60
N GLU A 309 10.00 12.58 -7.62
CA GLU A 309 9.45 13.36 -8.74
C GLU A 309 10.22 13.06 -10.03
N LYS A 310 11.57 13.14 -10.00
CA LYS A 310 12.40 12.82 -11.17
C LYS A 310 12.17 11.41 -11.70
N ALA A 311 12.09 10.44 -10.79
CA ALA A 311 11.85 9.04 -11.14
C ALA A 311 10.45 8.85 -11.75
N ALA A 312 9.42 9.48 -11.15
CA ALA A 312 8.03 9.36 -11.58
C ALA A 312 7.78 10.10 -12.90
N PHE A 313 8.45 11.22 -13.13
CA PHE A 313 8.30 11.95 -14.38
C PHE A 313 9.01 11.26 -15.53
N TYR A 314 10.07 10.49 -15.28
CA TYR A 314 10.74 9.70 -16.32
C TYR A 314 9.81 8.69 -17.00
N GLY A 315 8.96 8.01 -16.22
CA GLY A 315 8.07 6.94 -16.71
C GLY A 315 6.80 7.43 -17.40
N MET A 316 6.48 8.73 -17.35
CA MET A 316 5.25 9.28 -17.93
C MET A 316 5.11 8.97 -19.43
N ALA A 317 6.22 9.11 -20.18
CA ALA A 317 6.20 8.85 -21.60
C ALA A 317 5.96 7.36 -21.93
N ASP A 318 6.36 6.42 -21.07
CA ASP A 318 6.05 4.99 -21.27
C ASP A 318 4.56 4.71 -21.15
N LEU A 319 3.88 5.38 -20.21
CA LEU A 319 2.44 5.25 -20.00
C LEU A 319 1.64 5.82 -21.18
N ILE A 320 2.03 7.01 -21.66
CA ILE A 320 1.42 7.64 -22.83
C ILE A 320 1.68 6.80 -24.09
N ASP A 321 2.90 6.27 -24.27
CA ASP A 321 3.25 5.40 -25.40
C ASP A 321 2.50 4.04 -25.34
N ALA A 322 2.06 3.61 -24.15
CA ALA A 322 1.16 2.48 -23.97
C ALA A 322 -0.32 2.82 -24.25
N GLY A 323 -0.64 4.07 -24.57
CA GLY A 323 -1.99 4.52 -24.95
C GLY A 323 -2.87 4.95 -23.77
N ALA A 324 -2.32 5.08 -22.56
CA ALA A 324 -3.06 5.59 -21.41
C ALA A 324 -3.24 7.11 -21.46
N THR A 325 -4.35 7.60 -20.91
CA THR A 325 -4.51 9.03 -20.60
C THR A 325 -3.88 9.31 -19.24
N LEU A 326 -2.94 10.26 -19.22
CA LEU A 326 -2.16 10.58 -18.02
C LEU A 326 -2.59 11.92 -17.44
N TYR A 327 -2.82 11.93 -16.12
CA TYR A 327 -3.15 13.10 -15.33
C TYR A 327 -2.06 13.33 -14.27
N LEU A 328 -1.70 14.60 -14.05
CA LEU A 328 -0.90 15.02 -12.91
C LEU A 328 -1.78 15.77 -11.92
N PHE A 329 -1.85 15.24 -10.72
CA PHE A 329 -2.57 15.82 -9.59
C PHE A 329 -1.70 16.85 -8.88
N ASP A 330 -2.17 18.10 -8.86
CA ASP A 330 -1.64 19.17 -8.02
C ASP A 330 -2.70 19.54 -7.00
N GLY A 331 -2.82 18.67 -6.00
CA GLY A 331 -3.87 18.76 -4.99
C GLY A 331 -3.86 20.08 -4.21
N PRO A 332 -4.95 20.35 -3.46
CA PRO A 332 -4.99 21.49 -2.55
C PRO A 332 -3.72 21.57 -1.72
N HIS A 333 -3.07 22.74 -1.75
CA HIS A 333 -1.83 23.01 -1.04
C HIS A 333 -0.64 22.09 -1.40
N HIS A 334 -0.56 21.63 -2.65
CA HIS A 334 0.52 20.76 -3.16
C HIS A 334 0.60 19.41 -2.43
N ALA A 335 -0.55 18.89 -1.98
CA ALA A 335 -0.65 17.60 -1.32
C ALA A 335 -0.07 16.47 -2.20
N PHE A 336 0.65 15.55 -1.57
CA PHE A 336 1.17 14.38 -2.26
C PHE A 336 0.05 13.33 -2.44
N LEU A 337 -0.19 12.89 -3.68
CA LEU A 337 -1.10 11.78 -3.95
C LEU A 337 -0.40 10.46 -3.65
N HIS A 338 -0.84 9.75 -2.61
CA HIS A 338 -0.27 8.49 -2.17
C HIS A 338 -1.27 7.34 -2.23
N LEU A 339 -2.31 7.42 -3.06
CA LEU A 339 -3.27 6.34 -3.23
C LEU A 339 -2.67 5.09 -3.88
N LYS A 340 -3.37 3.96 -3.69
CA LYS A 340 -3.20 2.69 -4.43
C LYS A 340 -4.61 2.19 -4.76
N LEU A 341 -5.30 3.00 -5.56
CA LEU A 341 -6.69 2.78 -5.92
C LEU A 341 -6.77 2.38 -7.39
N MET A 342 -7.40 1.25 -7.65
CA MET A 342 -7.80 0.87 -9.01
C MET A 342 -9.31 0.71 -9.07
N VAL A 343 -9.95 1.35 -10.06
CA VAL A 343 -11.39 1.15 -10.33
C VAL A 343 -11.55 0.68 -11.76
N THR A 344 -12.24 -0.45 -11.97
CA THR A 344 -12.41 -1.06 -13.29
C THR A 344 -13.90 -1.20 -13.61
N ASP A 345 -14.27 -0.73 -14.80
CA ASP A 345 -15.61 -0.84 -15.40
C ASP A 345 -16.78 -0.34 -14.53
N GLY A 346 -16.50 0.55 -13.57
CA GLY A 346 -17.49 1.06 -12.61
C GLY A 346 -18.04 -0.01 -11.65
N ARG A 347 -17.34 -1.14 -11.51
CA ARG A 347 -17.81 -2.31 -10.74
C ARG A 347 -16.78 -2.83 -9.76
N TYR A 348 -15.53 -2.96 -10.19
CA TYR A 348 -14.46 -3.47 -9.34
C TYR A 348 -13.67 -2.33 -8.74
N SER A 349 -13.40 -2.39 -7.42
CA SER A 349 -12.57 -1.42 -6.73
C SER A 349 -11.52 -2.12 -5.87
N LEU A 350 -10.25 -1.77 -6.09
CA LEU A 350 -9.11 -2.26 -5.35
C LEU A 350 -8.56 -1.15 -4.47
N PHE A 351 -8.45 -1.42 -3.17
CA PHE A 351 -7.84 -0.55 -2.18
C PHE A 351 -6.75 -1.33 -1.44
N GLY A 352 -5.68 -0.67 -1.02
CA GLY A 352 -4.65 -1.34 -0.23
C GLY A 352 -3.34 -0.61 -0.14
N SER A 353 -2.29 -1.37 0.13
CA SER A 353 -0.92 -0.86 0.26
C SER A 353 -0.05 -1.04 -0.98
N ALA A 354 -0.46 -1.91 -1.92
CA ALA A 354 0.34 -2.33 -3.06
C ALA A 354 0.48 -1.22 -4.11
N ASN A 355 1.69 -0.67 -4.25
CA ASN A 355 2.03 0.23 -5.35
C ASN A 355 2.06 -0.55 -6.69
N TYR A 356 1.91 0.15 -7.82
CA TYR A 356 2.04 -0.47 -9.14
C TYR A 356 3.52 -0.52 -9.54
N ASN A 357 4.33 -1.29 -8.80
CA ASN A 357 5.77 -1.36 -8.98
C ASN A 357 6.35 -2.75 -8.67
N LEU A 358 7.62 -2.95 -9.03
CA LEU A 358 8.34 -4.21 -8.80
C LEU A 358 8.40 -4.60 -7.32
N ARG A 359 8.52 -3.62 -6.43
CA ARG A 359 8.63 -3.83 -4.99
C ARG A 359 7.38 -4.49 -4.40
N SER A 360 6.20 -3.92 -4.66
CA SER A 360 4.94 -4.47 -4.16
C SER A 360 4.58 -5.81 -4.78
N GLN A 361 5.06 -6.10 -6.01
CA GLN A 361 4.83 -7.38 -6.66
C GLN A 361 5.76 -8.50 -6.16
N PHE A 362 6.99 -8.20 -5.73
CA PHE A 362 8.03 -9.22 -5.55
C PHE A 362 8.92 -9.08 -4.30
N LEU A 363 8.82 -7.99 -3.54
CA LEU A 363 9.75 -7.72 -2.43
C LEU A 363 9.03 -7.46 -1.11
N SER A 364 7.89 -6.78 -1.12
CA SER A 364 7.15 -6.41 0.09
C SER A 364 6.04 -7.40 0.44
N ARG A 365 5.64 -7.43 1.71
CA ARG A 365 4.30 -7.89 2.10
C ARG A 365 3.31 -6.77 1.80
N GLU A 366 2.19 -7.10 1.19
CA GLU A 366 1.15 -6.13 0.83
C GLU A 366 -0.24 -6.63 1.24
N ILE A 367 -1.16 -5.70 1.50
CA ILE A 367 -2.54 -6.01 1.85
C ILE A 367 -3.47 -5.28 0.89
N SER A 368 -4.52 -5.95 0.42
CA SER A 368 -5.52 -5.31 -0.46
C SER A 368 -6.91 -5.89 -0.27
N PHE A 369 -7.90 -5.02 -0.42
CA PHE A 369 -9.31 -5.34 -0.55
C PHE A 369 -9.72 -5.13 -1.99
N LEU A 370 -10.29 -6.17 -2.58
CA LEU A 370 -11.01 -6.06 -3.83
C LEU A 370 -12.51 -6.23 -3.53
N PHE A 371 -13.30 -5.29 -4.03
CA PHE A 371 -14.75 -5.36 -4.03
C PHE A 371 -15.27 -5.54 -5.45
N ASP A 372 -16.21 -6.47 -5.60
CA ASP A 372 -17.08 -6.60 -6.78
C ASP A 372 -18.43 -5.99 -6.44
N ASP A 373 -18.54 -4.66 -6.50
CA ASP A 373 -19.71 -3.92 -6.04
C ASP A 373 -19.78 -2.52 -6.66
N GLU A 374 -20.83 -2.28 -7.45
CA GLU A 374 -21.04 -1.01 -8.17
C GLU A 374 -21.19 0.19 -7.21
N ALA A 375 -21.82 0.02 -6.04
CA ALA A 375 -22.01 1.13 -5.10
C ALA A 375 -20.71 1.53 -4.39
N ILE A 376 -19.78 0.60 -4.18
CA ILE A 376 -18.45 0.91 -3.66
C ILE A 376 -17.59 1.54 -4.77
N ALA A 377 -17.68 1.02 -6.00
CA ALA A 377 -17.00 1.59 -7.15
C ALA A 377 -17.48 3.03 -7.44
N GLU A 378 -18.77 3.32 -7.31
CA GLU A 378 -19.34 4.67 -7.45
C GLU A 378 -18.71 5.64 -6.43
N LYS A 379 -18.67 5.28 -5.14
CA LYS A 379 -18.00 6.10 -4.10
C LYS A 379 -16.51 6.29 -4.38
N ALA A 380 -15.83 5.27 -4.90
CA ALA A 380 -14.44 5.39 -5.31
C ALA A 380 -14.29 6.38 -6.46
N LEU A 381 -15.19 6.33 -7.45
CA LEU A 381 -15.20 7.24 -8.60
C LEU A 381 -15.58 8.68 -8.22
N GLU A 382 -16.40 8.90 -7.20
CA GLU A 382 -16.62 10.23 -6.62
C GLU A 382 -15.31 10.83 -6.10
N HIS A 383 -14.50 10.03 -5.39
CA HIS A 383 -13.18 10.48 -4.95
C HIS A 383 -12.21 10.68 -6.13
N VAL A 384 -12.23 9.80 -7.14
CA VAL A 384 -11.46 10.00 -8.39
C VAL A 384 -11.87 11.31 -9.06
N SER A 385 -13.15 11.66 -9.08
CA SER A 385 -13.63 12.91 -9.69
C SER A 385 -13.02 14.14 -8.99
N PHE A 386 -12.99 14.15 -7.65
CA PHE A 386 -12.29 15.19 -6.89
C PHE A 386 -10.79 15.28 -7.27
N ILE A 387 -10.12 14.15 -7.44
CA ILE A 387 -8.71 14.11 -7.85
C ILE A 387 -8.55 14.71 -9.25
N ILE A 388 -9.43 14.34 -10.19
CA ILE A 388 -9.37 14.84 -11.57
C ILE A 388 -9.67 16.34 -11.65
N ASP A 389 -10.57 16.86 -10.82
CA ASP A 389 -10.85 18.30 -10.75
C ASP A 389 -9.62 19.12 -10.31
N HIS A 390 -8.66 18.50 -9.62
CA HIS A 390 -7.38 19.08 -9.21
C HIS A 390 -6.20 18.54 -10.04
N SER A 391 -6.49 17.96 -11.20
CA SER A 391 -5.47 17.40 -12.09
C SER A 391 -5.45 18.11 -13.44
N ARG A 392 -4.28 18.07 -14.08
CA ARG A 392 -4.10 18.46 -15.48
C ARG A 392 -3.69 17.25 -16.32
N ILE A 393 -4.09 17.22 -17.58
CA ILE A 393 -3.63 16.20 -18.53
C ILE A 393 -2.19 16.49 -18.92
N VAL A 394 -1.36 15.45 -18.99
CA VAL A 394 0.01 15.51 -19.50
C VAL A 394 0.03 15.04 -20.94
N ASP A 395 0.61 15.85 -21.82
CA ASP A 395 0.84 15.46 -23.20
C ASP A 395 2.21 14.79 -23.41
N ARG A 396 2.37 14.20 -24.59
CA ARG A 396 3.57 13.45 -24.95
C ARG A 396 4.81 14.35 -25.04
N GLU A 397 4.67 15.61 -25.44
CA GLU A 397 5.81 16.52 -25.58
C GLU A 397 6.33 16.96 -24.22
N GLU A 398 5.44 17.26 -23.26
CA GLU A 398 5.81 17.48 -21.86
C GLU A 398 6.53 16.26 -21.29
N ALA A 399 5.95 15.06 -21.41
CA ALA A 399 6.53 13.83 -20.85
C ALA A 399 7.95 13.53 -21.38
N LYS A 400 8.23 13.86 -22.65
CA LYS A 400 9.57 13.71 -23.25
C LYS A 400 10.62 14.60 -22.59
N THR A 401 10.26 15.77 -22.09
CA THR A 401 11.22 16.69 -21.46
C THR A 401 11.86 16.08 -20.20
N HIS A 402 11.20 15.09 -19.59
CA HIS A 402 11.67 14.35 -18.42
C HIS A 402 12.53 13.13 -18.75
N ARG A 403 12.76 12.80 -20.03
CA ARG A 403 13.65 11.71 -20.47
C ARG A 403 15.12 12.08 -20.40
N ARG A 404 15.59 12.42 -19.20
CA ARG A 404 16.98 12.82 -18.93
C ARG A 404 17.78 11.70 -18.26
N PRO A 405 19.12 11.67 -18.42
CA PRO A 405 19.96 10.66 -17.76
C PRO A 405 19.85 10.64 -16.24
N ASP A 406 19.70 11.81 -15.59
CA ASP A 406 19.54 11.89 -14.13
C ASP A 406 18.19 11.32 -13.67
N ASN A 407 17.12 11.59 -14.43
CA ASN A 407 15.79 11.04 -14.18
C ASN A 407 15.77 9.52 -14.41
N LEU A 408 16.43 9.02 -15.46
CA LEU A 408 16.60 7.58 -15.70
C LEU A 408 17.29 6.89 -14.53
N PHE A 409 18.36 7.48 -14.00
CA PHE A 409 19.08 6.92 -12.86
C PHE A 409 18.16 6.77 -11.63
N PHE A 410 17.38 7.81 -11.31
CA PHE A 410 16.45 7.74 -10.19
C PHE A 410 15.30 6.78 -10.47
N ASN A 411 14.75 6.74 -11.69
CA ASN A 411 13.72 5.78 -12.06
C ASN A 411 14.19 4.33 -11.86
N PHE A 412 15.41 4.00 -12.32
CA PHE A 412 16.00 2.69 -12.08
C PHE A 412 16.18 2.38 -10.59
N LEU A 413 16.67 3.35 -9.81
CA LEU A 413 16.88 3.17 -8.38
C LEU A 413 15.54 2.91 -7.64
N MET A 414 14.49 3.66 -7.96
CA MET A 414 13.17 3.56 -7.31
C MET A 414 12.45 2.24 -7.57
N GLN A 415 12.80 1.49 -8.62
CA GLN A 415 12.26 0.13 -8.82
C GLN A 415 12.56 -0.81 -7.64
N PHE A 416 13.62 -0.53 -6.86
CA PHE A 416 14.04 -1.37 -5.73
C PHE A 416 13.75 -0.75 -4.37
N ILE A 417 13.83 0.58 -4.26
CA ILE A 417 13.73 1.30 -2.98
C ILE A 417 12.46 2.15 -2.81
N GLY A 418 11.69 2.34 -3.88
CA GLY A 418 10.51 3.20 -3.89
C GLY A 418 9.20 2.48 -3.67
#